data_AF-A0A8H3AJ60-F1
#
_entry.id   AF-A0A8H3AJ60-F1
#
_cell.length_a   1.000
_cell.length_b   1.000
_cell.length_c   1.000
_cell.angle_alpha   90.00
_cell.angle_beta   90.00
_cell.angle_gamma   90.00
#
_symmetry.space_group_name_H-M   'P 1'
#
loop_
_entity.id
_entity.type
_entity.pdbx_description
1 polymer ?
#
loop_
_entity_poly.entity_id
_entity_poly.type
_entity_poly.pdbx_seq_one_letter_code
_entity_poly.pdbx_strand_id
1 'polypeptide(L)'
;MGPFTKLLHARPFGFLYLLYRRLLVVLKVPFWTALYFAGVNKPRASWSLNKLLISNAIRDILDAPSKTGETRGRDHTKEVASKNCLDARFIWVDAVPLNLIVGEIERLARACGAKSVRIPAYGFGRWNSARDLARDGEKAGTAHPEDPTANIPRGYLAYGISRVLSVDYRLSATHPYPAVAPFPSALLDALAGYVYLTQTLGFKPENVIVGGDSAGGNLALALARYLRDSPELELGMPGGLILISPWADPAGTYTDTLTDKSLAVSNAKSDYIKLPDAKTDPNSRYFYSLRALIGPISVKDAGQNAYISPASLRLGENGLFNGFPPSYIIGGDAEVLVEQIRLLQSRMKVDMPAGAVIYDEVPDAVHDFVAFTFWEPERSEVLRRIVNWVQAL
;
A
#
# COMPACT_ATOMS: atom_id res chain seq x y z
N MET A 1 13.68 0.89 25.16
CA MET A 1 12.25 0.67 25.48
C MET A 1 11.52 0.24 24.23
N GLY A 2 10.80 -0.89 24.29
CA GLY A 2 9.98 -1.35 23.16
C GLY A 2 8.77 -0.43 22.91
N PRO A 3 8.09 -0.57 21.75
CA PRO A 3 6.95 0.26 21.38
C PRO A 3 5.84 0.24 22.44
N PHE A 4 5.55 -0.95 22.98
CA PHE A 4 4.53 -1.18 23.99
C PHE A 4 4.84 -0.46 25.32
N THR A 5 6.11 -0.41 25.71
CA THR A 5 6.56 0.30 26.92
C THR A 5 6.50 1.81 26.73
N LYS A 6 6.83 2.32 25.54
CA LYS A 6 6.69 3.76 25.22
C LYS A 6 5.23 4.21 25.27
N LEU A 7 4.31 3.41 24.74
CA LEU A 7 2.88 3.71 24.78
C LEU A 7 2.33 3.74 26.22
N LEU A 8 2.72 2.79 27.07
CA LEU A 8 2.33 2.77 28.48
C LEU A 8 2.71 4.08 29.20
N HIS A 9 3.91 4.59 28.96
CA HIS A 9 4.38 5.82 29.60
C HIS A 9 3.81 7.11 28.98
N ALA A 10 3.65 7.16 27.65
CA ALA A 10 3.19 8.36 26.97
C ALA A 10 1.66 8.50 26.95
N ARG A 11 0.92 7.38 26.89
CA ARG A 11 -0.53 7.31 26.72
C ARG A 11 -1.13 6.09 27.47
N PRO A 12 -1.17 6.11 28.81
CA PRO A 12 -1.58 4.96 29.62
C PRO A 12 -2.99 4.45 29.30
N PHE A 13 -3.95 5.34 29.02
CA PHE A 13 -5.30 4.95 28.60
C PHE A 13 -5.35 4.32 27.21
N GLY A 14 -4.52 4.81 26.27
CA GLY A 14 -4.37 4.21 24.95
C GLY A 14 -3.78 2.80 25.05
N PHE A 15 -2.77 2.62 25.90
CA PHE A 15 -2.21 1.32 26.22
C PHE A 15 -3.25 0.35 26.82
N LEU A 16 -3.99 0.79 27.84
CA LEU A 16 -5.03 -0.03 28.47
C LEU A 16 -6.12 -0.44 27.47
N TYR A 17 -6.51 0.46 26.56
CA TYR A 17 -7.45 0.14 25.49
C TYR A 17 -6.91 -0.91 24.53
N LEU A 18 -5.66 -0.79 24.05
CA LEU A 18 -5.05 -1.81 23.18
C LEU A 18 -4.93 -3.16 23.89
N LEU A 19 -4.54 -3.17 25.16
CA LEU A 19 -4.45 -4.38 25.96
C LEU A 19 -5.83 -5.03 26.13
N TYR A 20 -6.85 -4.23 26.47
CA TYR A 20 -8.24 -4.68 26.55
C TYR A 20 -8.70 -5.32 25.23
N ARG A 21 -8.45 -4.67 24.08
CA ARG A 21 -8.82 -5.23 22.76
C ARG A 21 -8.14 -6.57 22.50
N ARG A 22 -6.84 -6.71 22.83
CA ARG A 22 -6.11 -7.98 22.66
C ARG A 22 -6.65 -9.09 23.56
N LEU A 23 -6.90 -8.79 24.84
CA LEU A 23 -7.49 -9.76 25.78
C LEU A 23 -8.90 -10.18 25.33
N LEU A 24 -9.69 -9.23 24.84
CA LEU A 24 -11.03 -9.51 24.31
C LEU A 24 -10.97 -10.49 23.12
N VAL A 25 -10.00 -10.35 22.22
CA VAL A 25 -9.80 -11.32 21.12
C VAL A 25 -9.51 -12.71 21.68
N VAL A 26 -8.59 -12.84 22.65
CA VAL A 26 -8.27 -14.15 23.26
C VAL A 26 -9.52 -14.81 23.87
N LEU A 27 -10.37 -14.02 24.54
CA LEU A 27 -11.64 -14.51 25.11
C LEU A 27 -12.67 -14.89 24.04
N LYS A 28 -12.67 -14.23 22.87
CA LYS A 28 -13.58 -14.52 21.76
C LYS A 28 -13.18 -15.74 20.94
N VAL A 29 -11.89 -16.09 20.89
CA VAL A 29 -11.39 -17.21 20.06
C VAL A 29 -12.14 -18.52 20.33
N PRO A 30 -12.30 -19.02 21.58
CA PRO A 30 -13.04 -20.27 21.84
C PRO A 30 -14.48 -20.24 21.34
N PHE A 31 -15.16 -19.08 21.50
CA PHE A 31 -16.52 -18.89 21.03
C PHE A 31 -16.61 -18.89 19.49
N TRP A 32 -15.73 -18.16 18.81
CA TRP A 32 -15.62 -18.19 17.35
C TRP A 32 -15.34 -19.59 16.83
N THR A 33 -14.43 -20.31 17.48
CA THR A 33 -14.11 -21.70 17.15
C THR A 33 -15.36 -22.58 17.21
N ALA A 34 -16.14 -22.52 18.29
CA ALA A 34 -17.38 -23.29 18.42
C ALA A 34 -18.42 -22.94 17.34
N LEU A 35 -18.64 -21.64 17.10
CA LEU A 35 -19.57 -21.17 16.05
C LEU A 35 -19.18 -21.67 14.66
N TYR A 36 -17.90 -21.55 14.30
CA TYR A 36 -17.42 -21.93 12.98
C TYR A 36 -17.30 -23.45 12.81
N PHE A 37 -17.06 -24.21 13.87
CA PHE A 37 -17.21 -25.67 13.78
C PHE A 37 -18.66 -26.07 13.47
N ALA A 38 -19.64 -25.38 14.05
CA ALA A 38 -21.06 -25.61 13.78
C ALA A 38 -21.54 -25.09 12.40
N GLY A 39 -20.65 -24.51 11.57
CA GLY A 39 -21.01 -23.94 10.27
C GLY A 39 -21.79 -22.63 10.33
N VAL A 40 -22.00 -22.08 11.53
CA VAL A 40 -22.82 -20.88 11.75
C VAL A 40 -22.01 -19.62 11.43
N ASN A 41 -22.59 -18.70 10.66
CA ASN A 41 -22.02 -17.37 10.37
C ASN A 41 -20.60 -17.39 9.80
N LYS A 42 -20.22 -18.42 9.05
CA LYS A 42 -18.96 -18.41 8.29
C LYS A 42 -19.03 -17.35 7.19
N PRO A 43 -18.12 -16.34 7.18
CA PRO A 43 -18.07 -15.34 6.12
C PRO A 43 -17.90 -15.95 4.74
N ARG A 44 -17.03 -16.95 4.62
CA ARG A 44 -16.70 -17.70 3.40
C ARG A 44 -16.61 -19.20 3.71
N ALA A 45 -17.17 -20.03 2.84
CA ALA A 45 -17.24 -21.47 3.05
C ALA A 45 -15.89 -22.18 2.81
N SER A 46 -15.07 -21.64 1.90
CA SER A 46 -13.75 -22.15 1.53
C SER A 46 -12.67 -21.93 2.60
N TRP A 47 -12.90 -21.02 3.54
CA TRP A 47 -11.88 -20.66 4.51
C TRP A 47 -11.65 -21.76 5.54
N SER A 48 -10.38 -22.07 5.77
CA SER A 48 -9.96 -22.89 6.91
C SER A 48 -10.30 -22.18 8.22
N LEU A 49 -10.42 -22.96 9.30
CA LEU A 49 -10.63 -22.41 10.64
C LEU A 49 -9.53 -21.40 11.01
N ASN A 50 -8.29 -21.65 10.60
CA ASN A 50 -7.17 -20.75 10.86
C ASN A 50 -7.36 -19.38 10.18
N LYS A 51 -7.70 -19.37 8.88
CA LYS A 51 -8.00 -18.14 8.12
C LYS A 51 -9.14 -17.35 8.79
N LEU A 52 -10.21 -18.04 9.20
CA LEU A 52 -11.35 -17.41 9.90
C LEU A 52 -10.95 -16.73 11.20
N LEU A 53 -10.25 -17.45 12.09
CA LEU A 53 -9.87 -16.94 13.40
C LEU A 53 -8.91 -15.76 13.30
N ILE A 54 -7.89 -15.86 12.43
CA ILE A 54 -6.91 -14.79 12.25
C ILE A 54 -7.56 -13.55 11.62
N SER A 55 -8.35 -13.69 10.55
CA SER A 55 -9.01 -12.55 9.91
C SER A 55 -9.94 -11.80 10.87
N ASN A 56 -10.70 -12.52 11.70
CA ASN A 56 -11.53 -11.89 12.73
C ASN A 56 -10.71 -11.19 13.83
N ALA A 57 -9.60 -11.81 14.26
CA ALA A 57 -8.69 -11.18 15.22
C ALA A 57 -8.10 -9.89 14.65
N ILE A 58 -7.70 -9.87 13.38
CA ILE A 58 -7.23 -8.65 12.70
C ILE A 58 -8.32 -7.60 12.69
N ARG A 59 -9.55 -7.94 12.26
CA ARG A 59 -10.69 -7.00 12.23
C ARG A 59 -10.96 -6.35 13.60
N ASP A 60 -10.84 -7.10 14.69
CA ASP A 60 -11.04 -6.58 16.04
C ASP A 60 -9.90 -5.67 16.53
N ILE A 61 -8.72 -5.71 15.93
CA ILE A 61 -7.54 -4.95 16.38
C ILE A 61 -7.21 -3.79 15.43
N LEU A 62 -7.57 -3.87 14.15
CA LEU A 62 -7.06 -2.99 13.10
C LEU A 62 -7.37 -1.50 13.27
N ASP A 63 -8.56 -1.17 13.80
CA ASP A 63 -8.98 0.21 14.10
C ASP A 63 -8.43 0.72 15.45
N ALA A 64 -7.88 -0.15 16.31
CA ALA A 64 -7.48 0.25 17.65
C ALA A 64 -6.39 1.36 17.67
N PRO A 65 -5.40 1.36 16.77
CA PRO A 65 -4.43 2.46 16.67
C PRO A 65 -5.05 3.82 16.28
N SER A 66 -6.08 3.86 15.43
CA SER A 66 -6.72 5.15 15.06
C SER A 66 -7.46 5.78 16.24
N LYS A 67 -7.90 4.97 17.21
CA LYS A 67 -8.60 5.42 18.43
C LYS A 67 -7.69 5.77 19.58
N THR A 68 -6.54 5.12 19.70
CA THR A 68 -5.61 5.29 20.84
C THR A 68 -4.55 6.34 20.61
N GLY A 69 -4.39 6.78 19.38
CA GLY A 69 -3.38 7.77 19.10
C GLY A 69 -1.94 7.19 19.21
N GLU A 70 -1.76 5.88 18.97
CA GLU A 70 -0.45 5.26 18.83
C GLU A 70 0.15 5.56 17.43
N THR A 71 1.17 6.42 17.37
CA THR A 71 2.03 6.45 16.19
C THR A 71 2.99 5.27 16.33
N ARG A 72 2.93 4.30 15.41
CA ARG A 72 4.10 3.46 15.09
C ARG A 72 5.18 4.29 14.38
N GLY A 73 5.26 5.59 14.69
CA GLY A 73 6.05 6.58 13.99
C GLY A 73 7.52 6.22 14.16
N ARG A 74 8.16 5.94 13.03
CA ARG A 74 9.60 5.74 12.97
C ARG A 74 10.26 7.10 12.86
N ASP A 75 11.45 7.21 13.42
CA ASP A 75 12.25 8.42 13.28
C ASP A 75 13.01 8.34 11.96
N HIS A 76 12.43 8.89 10.89
CA HIS A 76 13.02 8.87 9.55
C HIS A 76 14.31 9.72 9.44
N THR A 77 14.73 10.39 10.53
CA THR A 77 15.99 11.14 10.58
C THR A 77 17.17 10.33 11.13
N LYS A 78 16.91 9.09 11.59
CA LYS A 78 17.93 8.24 12.21
C LYS A 78 18.20 6.99 11.40
N GLU A 79 19.48 6.67 11.28
CA GLU A 79 19.92 5.40 10.74
C GLU A 79 19.53 4.24 11.67
N VAL A 80 19.05 3.15 11.07
CA VAL A 80 18.80 1.90 11.78
C VAL A 80 20.05 1.04 11.71
N ALA A 81 20.63 0.74 12.87
CA ALA A 81 21.81 -0.13 12.95
C ALA A 81 21.54 -1.49 12.29
N SER A 82 22.52 -2.05 11.56
CA SER A 82 22.34 -3.26 10.75
C SER A 82 21.73 -4.44 11.51
N LYS A 83 22.09 -4.62 12.79
CA LYS A 83 21.50 -5.67 13.67
C LYS A 83 19.98 -5.55 13.88
N ASN A 84 19.42 -4.37 13.66
CA ASN A 84 18.01 -4.05 13.79
C ASN A 84 17.29 -3.99 12.42
N CYS A 85 18.00 -4.22 11.31
CA CYS A 85 17.41 -4.23 9.96
C CYS A 85 16.87 -5.61 9.55
N LEU A 86 16.91 -6.60 10.46
CA LEU A 86 16.51 -7.98 10.22
C LEU A 86 17.28 -8.59 9.04
N ASP A 87 16.60 -8.86 7.93
CA ASP A 87 17.08 -9.43 6.69
C ASP A 87 17.25 -8.40 5.55
N ALA A 88 17.13 -7.12 5.87
CA ALA A 88 17.34 -6.01 4.94
C ALA A 88 18.59 -5.18 5.31
N ARG A 89 19.03 -4.35 4.38
CA ARG A 89 20.09 -3.37 4.58
C ARG A 89 19.50 -1.96 4.61
N PHE A 90 19.82 -1.18 5.65
CA PHE A 90 19.48 0.24 5.68
C PHE A 90 20.24 1.01 4.59
N ILE A 91 19.54 1.90 3.89
CA ILE A 91 20.05 2.75 2.82
C ILE A 91 19.49 4.16 3.01
N TRP A 92 20.36 5.17 2.89
CA TRP A 92 19.91 6.55 2.78
C TRP A 92 19.60 6.88 1.32
N VAL A 93 18.42 7.45 1.09
CA VAL A 93 18.01 8.01 -0.20
C VAL A 93 17.94 9.52 -0.05
N ASP A 94 18.69 10.24 -0.88
CA ASP A 94 18.76 11.70 -0.84
C ASP A 94 17.46 12.35 -1.34
N ALA A 95 17.24 13.60 -0.93
CA ALA A 95 16.07 14.35 -1.36
C ALA A 95 16.06 14.53 -2.89
N VAL A 96 14.86 14.52 -3.48
CA VAL A 96 14.66 14.84 -4.89
C VAL A 96 15.16 16.27 -5.17
N PRO A 97 16.05 16.48 -6.14
CA PRO A 97 16.42 17.80 -6.63
C PRO A 97 15.19 18.63 -7.02
N LEU A 98 15.16 19.92 -6.65
CA LEU A 98 13.98 20.77 -6.86
C LEU A 98 13.59 20.93 -8.34
N ASN A 99 14.55 20.81 -9.27
CA ASN A 99 14.29 20.84 -10.70
C ASN A 99 13.57 19.59 -11.23
N LEU A 100 13.47 18.53 -10.42
CA LEU A 100 12.70 17.32 -10.73
C LEU A 100 11.35 17.30 -10.02
N ILE A 101 10.89 18.45 -9.48
CA ILE A 101 9.56 18.60 -8.87
C ILE A 101 8.85 19.71 -9.63
N VAL A 102 8.03 19.33 -10.61
CA VAL A 102 7.40 20.26 -11.57
C VAL A 102 5.89 20.06 -11.66
N GLY A 103 5.23 20.99 -12.35
CA GLY A 103 3.83 20.89 -12.74
C GLY A 103 2.86 20.81 -11.55
N GLU A 104 1.87 19.94 -11.66
CA GLU A 104 0.81 19.80 -10.66
C GLU A 104 1.33 19.35 -9.30
N ILE A 105 2.35 18.48 -9.27
CA ILE A 105 2.95 18.00 -8.03
C ILE A 105 3.70 19.12 -7.31
N GLU A 106 4.39 20.00 -8.03
CA GLU A 106 4.99 21.20 -7.44
C GLU A 106 3.92 22.12 -6.82
N ARG A 107 2.84 22.38 -7.56
CA ARG A 107 1.73 23.22 -7.09
C ARG A 107 1.12 22.66 -5.80
N LEU A 108 0.84 21.36 -5.77
CA LEU A 108 0.26 20.69 -4.62
C LEU A 108 1.23 20.60 -3.44
N ALA A 109 2.52 20.39 -3.70
CA ALA A 109 3.55 20.40 -2.66
C ALA A 109 3.61 21.77 -1.97
N ARG A 110 3.59 22.86 -2.74
CA ARG A 110 3.53 24.23 -2.20
C ARG A 110 2.25 24.46 -1.39
N ALA A 111 1.09 24.07 -1.92
CA ALA A 111 -0.20 24.26 -1.26
C ALA A 111 -0.33 23.47 0.05
N CYS A 112 0.23 22.26 0.11
CA CYS A 112 0.15 21.37 1.27
C CYS A 112 1.36 21.49 2.22
N GLY A 113 2.34 22.34 1.90
CA GLY A 113 3.57 22.48 2.68
C GLY A 113 4.49 21.25 2.62
N ALA A 114 4.32 20.39 1.61
CA ALA A 114 5.16 19.21 1.42
C ALA A 114 6.53 19.62 0.86
N LYS A 115 7.59 19.02 1.38
CA LYS A 115 8.98 19.23 0.93
C LYS A 115 9.64 17.89 0.69
N SER A 116 10.49 17.82 -0.33
CA SER A 116 11.38 16.68 -0.49
C SER A 116 12.45 16.70 0.61
N VAL A 117 12.75 15.53 1.16
CA VAL A 117 13.71 15.36 2.25
C VAL A 117 14.49 14.07 2.02
N ARG A 118 15.63 13.93 2.67
CA ARG A 118 16.34 12.66 2.74
C ARG A 118 15.52 11.65 3.52
N ILE A 119 15.39 10.43 3.03
CA ILE A 119 14.55 9.38 3.61
C ILE A 119 15.32 8.06 3.79
N PRO A 120 14.92 7.24 4.76
CA PRO A 120 15.40 5.87 4.87
C PRO A 120 14.76 4.97 3.80
N ALA A 121 15.52 3.99 3.35
CA ALA A 121 15.06 2.88 2.54
C ALA A 121 15.74 1.59 3.02
N TYR A 122 15.18 0.45 2.59
CA TYR A 122 15.64 -0.87 2.99
C TYR A 122 15.85 -1.74 1.76
N GLY A 123 17.10 -2.13 1.53
CA GLY A 123 17.46 -3.08 0.50
C GLY A 123 17.27 -4.51 0.99
N PHE A 124 16.27 -5.21 0.46
CA PHE A 124 16.08 -6.65 0.65
C PHE A 124 16.84 -7.42 -0.44
N GLY A 125 17.53 -8.51 -0.06
CA GLY A 125 18.27 -9.37 -0.98
C GLY A 125 19.73 -8.97 -1.11
N ARG A 126 20.32 -9.10 -2.30
CA ARG A 126 21.78 -8.99 -2.50
C ARG A 126 22.30 -7.55 -2.55
N TRP A 127 22.29 -6.81 -1.45
CA TRP A 127 22.80 -5.44 -1.34
C TRP A 127 24.20 -5.38 -0.72
N ASN A 128 25.25 -5.82 -1.42
CA ASN A 128 26.61 -6.00 -0.85
C ASN A 128 27.66 -5.03 -1.47
N SER A 129 27.78 -3.85 -0.85
CA SER A 129 28.87 -2.85 -0.88
C SER A 129 29.37 -2.20 -2.21
N ALA A 130 29.43 -0.86 -2.15
CA ALA A 130 30.22 0.14 -2.89
C ALA A 130 30.13 0.25 -4.42
N ARG A 131 29.76 -0.80 -5.14
CA ARG A 131 29.47 -0.75 -6.60
C ARG A 131 28.32 -1.69 -6.94
N ASP A 132 27.16 -1.42 -6.34
CA ASP A 132 25.89 -2.02 -6.76
C ASP A 132 25.48 -1.40 -8.12
N LEU A 133 26.29 -1.65 -9.15
CA LEU A 133 26.03 -1.26 -10.54
C LEU A 133 24.90 -2.12 -11.11
N ALA A 134 24.14 -1.52 -12.02
CA ALA A 134 22.94 -2.09 -12.61
C ALA A 134 23.11 -3.50 -13.17
N ARG A 135 22.16 -4.39 -12.87
CA ARG A 135 21.88 -5.66 -13.56
C ARG A 135 20.37 -5.82 -13.68
N ASP A 136 19.91 -6.49 -14.74
CA ASP A 136 18.49 -6.57 -15.10
C ASP A 136 17.64 -7.27 -14.02
N GLY A 137 16.41 -6.78 -13.78
CA GLY A 137 15.37 -7.43 -12.96
C GLY A 137 15.11 -6.89 -11.54
N GLU A 138 15.20 -5.57 -11.32
CA GLU A 138 15.10 -4.98 -9.97
C GLU A 138 13.75 -4.30 -9.68
N LYS A 139 13.38 -4.21 -8.39
CA LYS A 139 12.07 -3.71 -7.95
C LYS A 139 12.15 -2.65 -6.85
N ALA A 140 11.32 -1.62 -6.95
CA ALA A 140 10.99 -0.72 -5.86
C ALA A 140 9.72 -1.19 -5.15
N GLY A 141 9.72 -1.18 -3.82
CA GLY A 141 8.60 -1.58 -2.97
C GLY A 141 8.41 -0.62 -1.81
N THR A 142 7.48 -0.97 -0.94
CA THR A 142 7.16 -0.23 0.29
C THR A 142 7.54 -1.05 1.51
N ALA A 143 7.55 -0.40 2.67
CA ALA A 143 7.64 -0.99 4.01
C ALA A 143 9.03 -1.24 4.61
N HIS A 144 9.13 -0.85 5.88
CA HIS A 144 10.23 -1.18 6.77
C HIS A 144 10.25 -2.69 7.11
N PRO A 145 11.42 -3.29 7.42
CA PRO A 145 11.57 -4.73 7.63
C PRO A 145 10.67 -5.34 8.71
N GLU A 146 10.33 -4.57 9.74
CA GLU A 146 9.45 -5.00 10.84
C GLU A 146 7.94 -4.98 10.50
N ASP A 147 7.55 -4.37 9.38
CA ASP A 147 6.14 -4.31 9.00
C ASP A 147 5.68 -5.66 8.39
N PRO A 148 4.46 -6.15 8.70
CA PRO A 148 3.91 -7.33 8.04
C PRO A 148 3.95 -7.28 6.52
N THR A 149 3.81 -6.10 5.90
CA THR A 149 3.84 -5.96 4.43
C THR A 149 5.24 -6.20 3.84
N ALA A 150 6.30 -6.16 4.65
CA ALA A 150 7.65 -6.59 4.24
C ALA A 150 7.74 -8.10 3.91
N ASN A 151 6.69 -8.88 4.17
CA ASN A 151 6.59 -10.24 3.65
C ASN A 151 6.38 -10.31 2.12
N ILE A 152 5.96 -9.22 1.49
CA ILE A 152 5.84 -9.10 0.03
C ILE A 152 7.23 -9.08 -0.63
N PRO A 153 8.15 -8.13 -0.30
CA PRO A 153 9.50 -8.17 -0.86
C PRO A 153 10.25 -9.46 -0.53
N ARG A 154 10.09 -10.02 0.69
CA ARG A 154 10.62 -11.36 1.02
C ARG A 154 10.07 -12.46 0.13
N GLY A 155 8.77 -12.40 -0.17
CA GLY A 155 8.12 -13.29 -1.12
C GLY A 155 8.72 -13.20 -2.52
N TYR A 156 8.94 -11.99 -3.02
CA TYR A 156 9.61 -11.80 -4.31
C TYR A 156 11.01 -12.43 -4.35
N LEU A 157 11.79 -12.25 -3.28
CA LEU A 157 13.12 -12.86 -3.17
C LEU A 157 13.08 -14.38 -3.17
N ALA A 158 12.14 -14.96 -2.43
CA ALA A 158 11.99 -16.41 -2.32
C ALA A 158 11.65 -17.09 -3.66
N TYR A 159 11.08 -16.34 -4.61
CA TYR A 159 10.63 -16.88 -5.89
C TYR A 159 11.44 -16.43 -7.11
N GLY A 160 12.52 -15.65 -6.92
CA GLY A 160 13.50 -15.41 -7.99
C GLY A 160 13.84 -13.95 -8.30
N ILE A 161 13.33 -12.98 -7.53
CA ILE A 161 13.81 -11.60 -7.61
C ILE A 161 15.10 -11.46 -6.79
N SER A 162 16.10 -10.78 -7.33
CA SER A 162 17.41 -10.70 -6.66
C SER A 162 17.49 -9.60 -5.60
N ARG A 163 16.77 -8.49 -5.83
CA ARG A 163 16.83 -7.26 -5.03
C ARG A 163 15.49 -6.53 -5.03
N VAL A 164 15.15 -5.97 -3.87
CA VAL A 164 14.05 -5.03 -3.73
C VAL A 164 14.51 -3.84 -2.90
N LEU A 165 14.26 -2.61 -3.36
CA LEU A 165 14.42 -1.39 -2.57
C LEU A 165 13.06 -1.00 -2.00
N SER A 166 12.85 -1.21 -0.70
CA SER A 166 11.66 -0.72 -0.02
C SER A 166 11.88 0.69 0.50
N VAL A 167 11.14 1.66 -0.05
CA VAL A 167 11.18 3.05 0.40
C VAL A 167 10.35 3.17 1.68
N ASP A 168 10.96 3.61 2.78
CA ASP A 168 10.26 3.87 4.05
C ASP A 168 9.75 5.33 4.02
N TYR A 169 8.85 5.58 3.07
CA TYR A 169 8.28 6.89 2.79
C TYR A 169 7.52 7.44 4.01
N ARG A 170 7.46 8.76 4.11
CA ARG A 170 6.78 9.44 5.23
C ARG A 170 5.29 9.13 5.21
N LEU A 171 4.81 8.63 6.35
CA LEU A 171 3.40 8.34 6.56
C LEU A 171 2.65 9.62 6.92
N SER A 172 1.53 9.84 6.25
CA SER A 172 0.63 10.93 6.58
C SER A 172 -0.03 10.69 7.93
N ALA A 173 -0.20 11.74 8.73
CA ALA A 173 -1.01 11.71 9.93
C ALA A 173 -1.82 13.00 10.06
N THR A 174 -2.91 12.92 10.82
CA THR A 174 -3.78 14.04 11.17
C THR A 174 -4.44 13.78 12.52
N HIS A 175 -5.30 14.69 13.00
CA HIS A 175 -6.00 14.59 14.28
C HIS A 175 -6.54 13.15 14.52
N PRO A 176 -6.25 12.54 15.69
CA PRO A 176 -5.73 13.13 16.93
C PRO A 176 -4.19 13.30 17.00
N TYR A 177 -3.50 13.11 15.88
CA TYR A 177 -2.05 13.29 15.77
C TYR A 177 -1.70 14.63 15.12
N PRO A 178 -0.46 15.12 15.29
CA PRO A 178 0.02 16.25 14.50
C PRO A 178 -0.13 15.98 13.01
N ALA A 179 -0.63 16.98 12.28
CA ALA A 179 -0.72 16.91 10.83
C ALA A 179 0.69 16.87 10.25
N VAL A 180 1.06 15.76 9.60
CA VAL A 180 2.38 15.57 8.98
C VAL A 180 2.27 14.83 7.67
N ALA A 181 3.18 15.16 6.76
CA ALA A 181 3.35 14.48 5.47
C ALA A 181 2.05 14.22 4.68
N PRO A 182 1.14 15.21 4.52
CA PRO A 182 0.01 15.05 3.60
C PRO A 182 0.52 14.87 2.16
N PHE A 183 -0.36 14.46 1.26
CA PHE A 183 -0.08 14.42 -0.17
C PHE A 183 0.45 15.78 -0.67
N PRO A 184 1.50 15.83 -1.52
CA PRO A 184 2.18 14.72 -2.19
C PRO A 184 3.47 14.20 -1.48
N SER A 185 3.59 14.30 -0.15
CA SER A 185 4.85 13.95 0.55
C SER A 185 5.37 12.54 0.24
N ALA A 186 4.51 11.53 0.29
CA ALA A 186 4.89 10.16 -0.05
C ALA A 186 5.28 9.99 -1.53
N LEU A 187 4.65 10.75 -2.44
CA LEU A 187 5.02 10.75 -3.86
C LEU A 187 6.41 11.33 -4.09
N LEU A 188 6.77 12.40 -3.39
CA LEU A 188 8.14 12.94 -3.41
C LEU A 188 9.15 11.92 -2.88
N ASP A 189 8.77 11.14 -1.87
CA ASP A 189 9.63 10.10 -1.30
C ASP A 189 9.79 8.91 -2.25
N ALA A 190 8.72 8.49 -2.93
CA ALA A 190 8.77 7.45 -3.96
C ALA A 190 9.61 7.89 -5.17
N LEU A 191 9.48 9.15 -5.59
CA LEU A 191 10.31 9.75 -6.64
C LEU A 191 11.79 9.78 -6.22
N ALA A 192 12.08 10.07 -4.95
CA ALA A 192 13.46 10.00 -4.43
C ALA A 192 14.04 8.58 -4.57
N GLY A 193 13.26 7.56 -4.23
CA GLY A 193 13.66 6.16 -4.41
C GLY A 193 13.89 5.81 -5.89
N TYR A 194 13.02 6.28 -6.79
CA TYR A 194 13.18 6.06 -8.23
C TYR A 194 14.42 6.73 -8.80
N VAL A 195 14.65 8.01 -8.48
CA VAL A 195 15.85 8.78 -8.86
C VAL A 195 17.12 8.15 -8.29
N TYR A 196 17.06 7.64 -7.07
CA TYR A 196 18.18 6.91 -6.49
C TYR A 196 18.54 5.66 -7.31
N LEU A 197 17.55 4.86 -7.70
CA LEU A 197 17.79 3.70 -8.57
C LEU A 197 18.34 4.14 -9.94
N THR A 198 17.66 5.07 -10.63
CA THR A 198 18.01 5.37 -12.02
C THR A 198 19.23 6.27 -12.17
N GLN A 199 19.34 7.34 -11.38
CA GLN A 199 20.39 8.34 -11.51
C GLN A 199 21.58 8.11 -10.57
N THR A 200 21.36 7.57 -9.36
CA THR A 200 22.48 7.31 -8.41
C THR A 200 23.11 5.95 -8.65
N LEU A 201 22.31 4.89 -8.81
CA LEU A 201 22.81 3.54 -9.07
C LEU A 201 22.95 3.22 -10.56
N GLY A 202 22.37 4.03 -11.44
CA GLY A 202 22.53 3.90 -12.89
C GLY A 202 21.64 2.82 -13.51
N PHE A 203 20.55 2.41 -12.85
CA PHE A 203 19.58 1.50 -13.46
C PHE A 203 18.88 2.16 -14.64
N LYS A 204 18.78 1.43 -15.74
CA LYS A 204 17.90 1.86 -16.82
C LYS A 204 16.45 1.85 -16.32
N PRO A 205 15.64 2.88 -16.63
CA PRO A 205 14.22 2.93 -16.27
C PRO A 205 13.46 1.64 -16.56
N GLU A 206 13.65 1.07 -17.75
CA GLU A 206 13.00 -0.18 -18.18
C GLU A 206 13.37 -1.41 -17.34
N ASN A 207 14.47 -1.36 -16.57
CA ASN A 207 14.90 -2.43 -15.68
C ASN A 207 14.38 -2.27 -14.24
N VAL A 208 13.64 -1.20 -13.96
CA VAL A 208 13.03 -0.92 -12.66
C VAL A 208 11.55 -1.26 -12.72
N ILE A 209 11.10 -2.19 -11.87
CA ILE A 209 9.67 -2.44 -11.64
C ILE A 209 9.24 -1.67 -10.39
N VAL A 210 8.20 -0.86 -10.49
CA VAL A 210 7.63 -0.17 -9.33
C VAL A 210 6.46 -0.99 -8.81
N GLY A 211 6.42 -1.26 -7.51
CA GLY A 211 5.32 -2.00 -6.91
C GLY A 211 4.89 -1.49 -5.55
N GLY A 212 3.66 -1.79 -5.18
CA GLY A 212 3.12 -1.47 -3.87
C GLY A 212 1.78 -2.14 -3.60
N ASP A 213 1.46 -2.25 -2.32
CA ASP A 213 0.24 -2.82 -1.79
C ASP A 213 -0.69 -1.73 -1.23
N SER A 214 -2.00 -1.85 -1.41
CA SER A 214 -2.99 -0.92 -0.83
C SER A 214 -2.66 0.56 -1.16
N ALA A 215 -2.36 1.37 -0.15
CA ALA A 215 -1.92 2.76 -0.31
C ALA A 215 -0.56 2.89 -1.04
N GLY A 216 0.31 1.89 -0.97
CA GLY A 216 1.52 1.77 -1.78
C GLY A 216 1.22 1.47 -3.26
N GLY A 217 0.17 0.70 -3.57
CA GLY A 217 -0.34 0.55 -4.94
C GLY A 217 -0.91 1.87 -5.47
N ASN A 218 -1.60 2.59 -4.57
CA ASN A 218 -1.80 4.04 -4.58
C ASN A 218 -0.65 4.85 -5.19
N LEU A 219 0.42 4.84 -4.41
CA LEU A 219 1.63 5.59 -4.63
C LEU A 219 2.36 5.18 -5.92
N ALA A 220 2.36 3.89 -6.25
CA ALA A 220 2.94 3.37 -7.49
C ALA A 220 2.24 3.94 -8.74
N LEU A 221 0.91 4.02 -8.73
CA LEU A 221 0.12 4.66 -9.78
C LEU A 221 0.43 6.16 -9.89
N ALA A 222 0.53 6.85 -8.76
CA ALA A 222 0.86 8.28 -8.72
C ALA A 222 2.27 8.57 -9.24
N LEU A 223 3.25 7.72 -8.92
CA LEU A 223 4.62 7.83 -9.44
C LEU A 223 4.68 7.59 -10.95
N ALA A 224 4.06 6.52 -11.46
CA ALA A 224 4.01 6.27 -12.90
C ALA A 224 3.32 7.41 -13.66
N ARG A 225 2.24 7.98 -13.09
CA ARG A 225 1.59 9.16 -13.64
C ARG A 225 2.54 10.35 -13.72
N TYR A 226 3.26 10.61 -12.64
CA TYR A 226 4.20 11.72 -12.57
C TYR A 226 5.31 11.61 -13.62
N LEU A 227 5.92 10.42 -13.74
CA LEU A 227 6.98 10.16 -14.71
C LEU A 227 6.48 10.31 -16.16
N ARG A 228 5.25 9.86 -16.44
CA ARG A 228 4.63 10.02 -17.76
C ARG A 228 4.29 11.48 -18.07
N ASP A 229 3.74 12.20 -17.11
CA ASP A 229 3.25 13.58 -17.30
C ASP A 229 4.38 14.61 -17.27
N SER A 230 5.61 14.19 -16.99
CA SER A 230 6.81 15.04 -16.97
C SER A 230 7.94 14.46 -17.84
N PRO A 231 7.70 14.19 -19.14
CA PRO A 231 8.69 13.58 -20.03
C PRO A 231 9.95 14.45 -20.21
N GLU A 232 9.83 15.77 -20.02
CA GLU A 232 10.94 16.73 -20.06
C GLU A 232 12.00 16.50 -18.99
N LEU A 233 11.70 15.72 -17.94
CA LEU A 233 12.66 15.38 -16.89
C LEU A 233 13.58 14.22 -17.29
N GLU A 234 13.29 13.53 -18.40
CA GLU A 234 14.08 12.39 -18.93
C GLU A 234 14.33 11.27 -17.90
N LEU A 235 13.42 11.12 -16.93
CA LEU A 235 13.50 10.08 -15.90
C LEU A 235 13.12 8.68 -16.41
N GLY A 236 12.42 8.62 -17.55
CA GLY A 236 11.92 7.40 -18.16
C GLY A 236 10.80 6.72 -17.36
N MET A 237 10.08 5.82 -18.02
CA MET A 237 9.05 4.99 -17.37
C MET A 237 9.68 3.71 -16.79
N PRO A 238 9.19 3.22 -15.64
CA PRO A 238 9.59 1.90 -15.14
C PRO A 238 9.16 0.80 -16.12
N GLY A 239 9.87 -0.33 -16.13
CA GLY A 239 9.55 -1.49 -16.97
C GLY A 239 8.20 -2.13 -16.67
N GLY A 240 7.64 -1.90 -15.48
CA GLY A 240 6.31 -2.36 -15.12
C GLY A 240 5.81 -1.90 -13.77
N LEU A 241 4.51 -2.12 -13.53
CA LEU A 241 3.82 -1.88 -12.26
C LEU A 241 3.31 -3.18 -11.64
N ILE A 242 3.52 -3.35 -10.33
CA ILE A 242 2.84 -4.38 -9.53
C ILE A 242 1.93 -3.70 -8.52
N LEU A 243 0.63 -3.90 -8.66
CA LEU A 243 -0.39 -3.27 -7.83
C LEU A 243 -1.13 -4.34 -7.04
N ILE A 244 -0.82 -4.48 -5.74
CA ILE A 244 -1.49 -5.43 -4.85
C ILE A 244 -2.62 -4.72 -4.13
N SER A 245 -3.86 -5.19 -4.30
CA SER A 245 -5.05 -4.66 -3.63
C SER A 245 -5.10 -3.11 -3.61
N PRO A 246 -4.85 -2.41 -4.74
CA PRO A 246 -4.57 -0.98 -4.70
C PRO A 246 -5.76 -0.16 -4.18
N TRP A 247 -5.48 0.78 -3.27
CA TRP A 247 -6.47 1.76 -2.80
C TRP A 247 -6.68 2.87 -3.85
N ALA A 248 -7.29 2.49 -4.96
CA ALA A 248 -7.37 3.28 -6.19
C ALA A 248 -8.39 4.43 -6.16
N ASP A 249 -9.33 4.43 -5.21
CA ASP A 249 -10.28 5.53 -5.00
C ASP A 249 -10.37 5.93 -3.51
N PRO A 250 -9.33 6.60 -2.95
CA PRO A 250 -9.36 7.08 -1.58
C PRO A 250 -10.55 7.97 -1.26
N ALA A 251 -11.00 8.80 -2.20
CA ALA A 251 -12.17 9.65 -2.03
C ALA A 251 -13.48 8.87 -1.84
N GLY A 252 -13.50 7.56 -2.13
CA GLY A 252 -14.63 6.68 -1.86
C GLY A 252 -15.81 6.89 -2.80
N THR A 253 -15.60 7.48 -3.98
CA THR A 253 -16.68 7.75 -4.94
C THR A 253 -17.37 6.50 -5.44
N TYR A 254 -16.66 5.35 -5.50
CA TYR A 254 -17.26 4.06 -5.86
C TYR A 254 -18.42 3.66 -4.96
N THR A 255 -18.45 4.14 -3.70
CA THR A 255 -19.52 3.85 -2.75
C THR A 255 -20.87 4.43 -3.16
N ASP A 256 -20.86 5.50 -3.97
CA ASP A 256 -22.08 6.18 -4.45
C ASP A 256 -22.93 5.26 -5.34
N THR A 257 -22.35 4.17 -5.88
CA THR A 257 -23.01 3.20 -6.77
C THR A 257 -23.32 1.85 -6.12
N LEU A 258 -22.96 1.67 -4.84
CA LEU A 258 -23.15 0.37 -4.20
C LEU A 258 -24.62 0.11 -3.88
N THR A 259 -25.01 -1.16 -4.01
CA THR A 259 -26.31 -1.69 -3.62
C THR A 259 -26.10 -2.82 -2.61
N ASP A 260 -27.17 -3.31 -1.98
CA ASP A 260 -27.09 -4.47 -1.08
C ASP A 260 -26.57 -5.76 -1.77
N LYS A 261 -26.54 -5.78 -3.11
CA LYS A 261 -26.01 -6.88 -3.92
C LYS A 261 -24.55 -6.69 -4.34
N SER A 262 -23.97 -5.52 -4.10
CA SER A 262 -22.59 -5.24 -4.46
C SER A 262 -21.62 -6.10 -3.64
N LEU A 263 -20.52 -6.53 -4.27
CA LEU A 263 -19.58 -7.44 -3.62
C LEU A 263 -18.93 -6.77 -2.43
N ALA A 264 -18.49 -5.51 -2.51
CA ALA A 264 -17.92 -4.79 -1.36
C ALA A 264 -18.87 -4.76 -0.15
N VAL A 265 -20.18 -4.61 -0.36
CA VAL A 265 -21.16 -4.66 0.72
C VAL A 265 -21.20 -6.05 1.35
N SER A 266 -21.26 -7.10 0.53
CA SER A 266 -21.20 -8.47 1.02
C SER A 266 -19.87 -8.81 1.70
N ASN A 267 -18.78 -8.15 1.30
CA ASN A 267 -17.41 -8.35 1.77
C ASN A 267 -17.13 -7.67 3.10
N ALA A 268 -17.97 -6.74 3.55
CA ALA A 268 -17.85 -6.13 4.88
C ALA A 268 -17.86 -7.17 6.01
N LYS A 269 -18.39 -8.38 5.78
CA LYS A 269 -18.38 -9.50 6.72
C LYS A 269 -17.11 -10.37 6.66
N SER A 270 -16.33 -10.32 5.58
CA SER A 270 -15.13 -11.12 5.35
C SER A 270 -13.84 -10.31 5.45
N ASP A 271 -13.80 -9.10 4.90
CA ASP A 271 -12.62 -8.25 4.93
C ASP A 271 -12.35 -7.70 6.35
N TYR A 272 -11.10 -7.35 6.62
CA TYR A 272 -10.70 -6.66 7.83
C TYR A 272 -10.66 -5.13 7.65
N ILE A 273 -10.65 -4.65 6.40
CA ILE A 273 -10.90 -3.24 6.08
C ILE A 273 -12.40 -2.99 6.17
N LYS A 274 -12.78 -1.84 6.75
CA LYS A 274 -14.18 -1.43 6.81
C LYS A 274 -14.57 -0.76 5.50
N LEU A 275 -15.73 -1.16 4.97
CA LEU A 275 -16.38 -0.47 3.87
C LEU A 275 -16.60 1.01 4.26
N PRO A 276 -16.20 1.99 3.46
CA PRO A 276 -16.31 3.41 3.81
C PRO A 276 -17.68 3.98 3.46
N ASP A 277 -18.74 3.41 4.06
CA ASP A 277 -20.12 3.86 3.83
C ASP A 277 -20.58 4.92 4.85
N ALA A 278 -21.78 5.48 4.65
CA ALA A 278 -22.37 6.48 5.54
C ALA A 278 -22.64 5.97 6.96
N LYS A 279 -22.67 4.65 7.18
CA LYS A 279 -22.89 4.03 8.50
C LYS A 279 -21.56 3.83 9.24
N THR A 280 -20.44 3.99 8.56
CA THR A 280 -19.13 3.71 9.12
C THR A 280 -18.63 4.86 9.98
N ASP A 281 -18.07 4.50 11.13
CA ASP A 281 -17.47 5.44 12.09
C ASP A 281 -16.53 6.41 11.35
N PRO A 282 -16.74 7.74 11.41
CA PRO A 282 -15.85 8.71 10.80
C PRO A 282 -14.40 8.62 11.33
N ASN A 283 -14.18 7.99 12.48
CA ASN A 283 -12.86 7.71 13.04
C ASN A 283 -12.32 6.31 12.70
N SER A 284 -13.01 5.56 11.85
CA SER A 284 -12.50 4.32 11.26
C SER A 284 -11.17 4.55 10.55
N ARG A 285 -10.38 3.49 10.42
CA ARG A 285 -9.09 3.53 9.74
C ARG A 285 -9.20 4.13 8.33
N TYR A 286 -10.25 3.81 7.57
CA TYR A 286 -10.43 4.33 6.21
C TYR A 286 -10.52 5.86 6.19
N PHE A 287 -11.49 6.42 6.91
CA PHE A 287 -11.70 7.87 6.89
C PHE A 287 -10.57 8.63 7.58
N TYR A 288 -9.93 8.05 8.59
CA TYR A 288 -8.69 8.59 9.15
C TYR A 288 -7.58 8.67 8.09
N SER A 289 -7.32 7.56 7.38
CA SER A 289 -6.30 7.50 6.33
C SER A 289 -6.60 8.49 5.21
N LEU A 290 -7.86 8.65 4.80
CA LEU A 290 -8.27 9.62 3.79
C LEU A 290 -7.94 11.05 4.24
N ARG A 291 -8.37 11.45 5.44
CA ARG A 291 -8.09 12.79 5.99
C ARG A 291 -6.60 13.05 6.15
N ALA A 292 -5.84 12.05 6.57
CA ALA A 292 -4.38 12.15 6.70
C ALA A 292 -3.72 12.35 5.34
N LEU A 293 -4.10 11.55 4.34
CA LEU A 293 -3.57 11.61 2.98
C LEU A 293 -3.86 12.97 2.33
N ILE A 294 -5.11 13.43 2.33
CA ILE A 294 -5.50 14.63 1.55
C ILE A 294 -5.13 15.94 2.25
N GLY A 295 -4.90 15.92 3.57
CA GLY A 295 -4.54 17.10 4.34
C GLY A 295 -5.53 18.25 4.12
N PRO A 296 -5.10 19.40 3.58
CA PRO A 296 -5.98 20.55 3.32
C PRO A 296 -6.87 20.39 2.08
N ILE A 297 -6.65 19.39 1.23
CA ILE A 297 -7.43 19.16 0.01
C ILE A 297 -8.83 18.65 0.38
N SER A 298 -9.87 19.17 -0.25
CA SER A 298 -11.24 18.70 0.00
C SER A 298 -11.46 17.28 -0.53
N VAL A 299 -12.37 16.50 0.06
CA VAL A 299 -12.72 15.16 -0.44
C VAL A 299 -13.26 15.22 -1.89
N LYS A 300 -13.94 16.32 -2.24
CA LYS A 300 -14.42 16.55 -3.61
C LYS A 300 -13.24 16.65 -4.58
N ASP A 301 -12.28 17.51 -4.29
CA ASP A 301 -11.10 17.73 -5.15
C ASP A 301 -10.21 16.50 -5.19
N ALA A 302 -10.07 15.78 -4.07
CA ALA A 302 -9.37 14.49 -4.02
C ALA A 302 -10.01 13.45 -4.94
N GLY A 303 -11.34 13.45 -5.07
CA GLY A 303 -12.08 12.61 -6.02
C GLY A 303 -11.93 13.07 -7.47
N GLN A 304 -11.51 14.30 -7.73
CA GLN A 304 -11.27 14.82 -9.09
C GLN A 304 -9.79 14.82 -9.47
N ASN A 305 -8.91 14.35 -8.57
CA ASN A 305 -7.47 14.33 -8.79
C ASN A 305 -7.01 12.89 -9.09
N ALA A 306 -6.52 12.65 -10.32
CA ALA A 306 -6.08 11.34 -10.77
C ALA A 306 -4.77 10.83 -10.12
N TYR A 307 -4.02 11.69 -9.41
CA TYR A 307 -2.90 11.27 -8.56
C TYR A 307 -3.37 10.73 -7.20
N ILE A 308 -4.54 11.19 -6.71
CA ILE A 308 -5.09 10.76 -5.43
C ILE A 308 -6.09 9.62 -5.61
N SER A 309 -7.02 9.74 -6.57
CA SER A 309 -8.11 8.78 -6.76
C SER A 309 -8.23 8.33 -8.23
N PRO A 310 -7.24 7.59 -8.78
CA PRO A 310 -7.22 7.18 -10.19
C PRO A 310 -8.44 6.34 -10.64
N ALA A 311 -9.13 5.66 -9.73
CA ALA A 311 -10.37 4.92 -9.98
C ALA A 311 -11.64 5.67 -9.57
N SER A 312 -11.57 6.99 -9.37
CA SER A 312 -12.75 7.77 -8.99
C SER A 312 -13.78 7.86 -10.12
N LEU A 313 -15.06 7.70 -9.79
CA LEU A 313 -16.21 7.92 -10.67
C LEU A 313 -16.41 9.39 -11.09
N ARG A 314 -15.66 10.32 -10.47
CA ARG A 314 -15.69 11.75 -10.82
C ARG A 314 -14.63 12.15 -11.85
N LEU A 315 -13.82 11.19 -12.31
CA LEU A 315 -12.87 11.38 -13.40
C LEU A 315 -13.52 11.05 -14.74
N GLY A 316 -13.01 11.67 -15.82
CA GLY A 316 -13.38 11.30 -17.18
C GLY A 316 -12.97 9.85 -17.53
N GLU A 317 -13.61 9.28 -18.55
CA GLU A 317 -13.54 7.84 -18.81
C GLU A 317 -12.33 7.37 -19.63
N ASN A 318 -11.56 8.29 -20.27
CA ASN A 318 -10.54 7.91 -21.26
C ASN A 318 -9.20 8.63 -21.08
N GLY A 319 -8.11 7.93 -21.42
CA GLY A 319 -6.76 8.45 -21.55
C GLY A 319 -6.00 8.65 -20.24
N LEU A 320 -6.59 8.26 -19.11
CA LEU A 320 -5.99 8.39 -17.78
C LEU A 320 -4.72 7.54 -17.66
N PHE A 321 -4.62 6.41 -18.36
CA PHE A 321 -3.51 5.47 -18.28
C PHE A 321 -2.75 5.28 -19.60
N ASN A 322 -3.03 6.10 -20.62
CA ASN A 322 -2.22 6.12 -21.84
C ASN A 322 -0.75 6.31 -21.46
N GLY A 323 0.15 5.52 -22.06
CA GLY A 323 1.59 5.59 -21.78
C GLY A 323 2.03 5.03 -20.42
N PHE A 324 1.14 4.41 -19.64
CA PHE A 324 1.55 3.64 -18.45
C PHE A 324 2.32 2.38 -18.86
N PRO A 325 3.22 1.88 -17.99
CA PRO A 325 4.01 0.71 -18.29
C PRO A 325 3.15 -0.56 -18.11
N PRO A 326 3.60 -1.73 -18.61
CA PRO A 326 2.95 -3.01 -18.35
C PRO A 326 2.61 -3.18 -16.87
N SER A 327 1.38 -3.59 -16.56
CA SER A 327 0.85 -3.54 -15.20
C SER A 327 0.24 -4.87 -14.79
N TYR A 328 0.63 -5.38 -13.63
CA TYR A 328 0.06 -6.55 -12.99
C TYR A 328 -0.74 -6.12 -11.76
N ILE A 329 -2.04 -6.32 -11.80
CA ILE A 329 -2.99 -5.93 -10.76
C ILE A 329 -3.50 -7.17 -10.06
N ILE A 330 -3.34 -7.22 -8.74
CA ILE A 330 -3.81 -8.29 -7.88
C ILE A 330 -4.94 -7.73 -7.02
N GLY A 331 -6.01 -8.50 -6.85
CA GLY A 331 -7.04 -8.22 -5.86
C GLY A 331 -7.75 -9.49 -5.44
N GLY A 332 -8.31 -9.52 -4.24
CA GLY A 332 -9.19 -10.58 -3.78
C GLY A 332 -10.66 -10.25 -4.03
N ASP A 333 -11.46 -11.26 -4.39
CA ASP A 333 -12.91 -11.04 -4.56
C ASP A 333 -13.66 -10.84 -3.23
N ALA A 334 -12.98 -11.05 -2.09
CA ALA A 334 -13.51 -10.87 -0.74
C ALA A 334 -13.07 -9.54 -0.10
N GLU A 335 -12.53 -8.62 -0.90
CA GLU A 335 -12.16 -7.25 -0.50
C GLU A 335 -13.34 -6.27 -0.53
N VAL A 336 -13.38 -5.32 0.40
CA VAL A 336 -14.30 -4.15 0.30
C VAL A 336 -13.85 -3.12 -0.74
N LEU A 337 -12.65 -3.30 -1.30
CA LEU A 337 -12.10 -2.49 -2.38
C LEU A 337 -12.30 -3.12 -3.78
N VAL A 338 -12.97 -4.27 -3.88
CA VAL A 338 -13.08 -5.04 -5.13
C VAL A 338 -13.65 -4.21 -6.29
N GLU A 339 -14.68 -3.37 -6.07
CA GLU A 339 -15.27 -2.54 -7.12
C GLU A 339 -14.30 -1.47 -7.64
N GLN A 340 -13.55 -0.80 -6.76
CA GLN A 340 -12.57 0.22 -7.20
C GLN A 340 -11.38 -0.43 -7.92
N ILE A 341 -10.96 -1.63 -7.52
CA ILE A 341 -9.89 -2.38 -8.20
C ILE A 341 -10.38 -2.84 -9.60
N ARG A 342 -11.62 -3.35 -9.69
CA ARG A 342 -12.24 -3.73 -10.98
C ARG A 342 -12.43 -2.54 -11.91
N LEU A 343 -12.78 -1.37 -11.37
CA LEU A 343 -12.89 -0.13 -12.15
C LEU A 343 -11.51 0.33 -12.63
N LEU A 344 -10.49 0.31 -11.77
CA LEU A 344 -9.11 0.63 -12.14
C LEU A 344 -8.63 -0.23 -13.31
N GLN A 345 -8.70 -1.56 -13.18
CA GLN A 345 -8.22 -2.47 -14.24
C GLN A 345 -9.01 -2.30 -15.54
N SER A 346 -10.30 -1.98 -15.46
CA SER A 346 -11.14 -1.77 -16.64
C SER A 346 -10.67 -0.54 -17.41
N ARG A 347 -10.46 0.58 -16.70
CA ARG A 347 -9.93 1.82 -17.30
C ARG A 347 -8.53 1.62 -17.87
N MET A 348 -7.65 0.94 -17.13
CA MET A 348 -6.30 0.65 -17.61
C MET A 348 -6.33 -0.21 -18.89
N LYS A 349 -7.20 -1.22 -18.98
CA LYS A 349 -7.36 -2.04 -20.20
C LYS A 349 -7.95 -1.29 -21.39
N VAL A 350 -8.77 -0.26 -21.15
CA VAL A 350 -9.31 0.62 -22.20
C VAL A 350 -8.21 1.53 -22.75
N ASP A 351 -7.38 2.08 -21.87
CA ASP A 351 -6.36 3.08 -22.22
C ASP A 351 -5.04 2.48 -22.73
N MET A 352 -4.69 1.26 -22.28
CA MET A 352 -3.39 0.64 -22.55
C MET A 352 -3.46 -0.42 -23.67
N PRO A 353 -2.34 -0.73 -24.34
CA PRO A 353 -2.30 -1.78 -25.36
C PRO A 353 -2.84 -3.13 -24.86
N ALA A 354 -3.44 -3.91 -25.76
CA ALA A 354 -3.94 -5.25 -25.45
C ALA A 354 -2.83 -6.12 -24.85
N GLY A 355 -3.11 -6.78 -23.73
CA GLY A 355 -2.15 -7.60 -22.99
C GLY A 355 -1.20 -6.83 -22.06
N ALA A 356 -1.19 -5.49 -22.07
CA ALA A 356 -0.35 -4.70 -21.18
C ALA A 356 -0.85 -4.69 -19.72
N VAL A 357 -2.10 -5.08 -19.47
CA VAL A 357 -2.70 -5.14 -18.13
C VAL A 357 -3.12 -6.57 -17.81
N ILE A 358 -2.45 -7.18 -16.83
CA ILE A 358 -2.86 -8.45 -16.25
C ILE A 358 -3.66 -8.15 -14.98
N TYR A 359 -4.85 -8.74 -14.87
CA TYR A 359 -5.67 -8.68 -13.67
C TYR A 359 -5.84 -10.08 -13.09
N ASP A 360 -5.27 -10.30 -11.91
CA ASP A 360 -5.28 -11.55 -11.16
C ASP A 360 -6.21 -11.39 -9.95
N GLU A 361 -7.50 -11.72 -10.15
CA GLU A 361 -8.50 -11.73 -9.09
C GLU A 361 -8.50 -13.09 -8.39
N VAL A 362 -8.18 -13.09 -7.10
CA VAL A 362 -8.06 -14.31 -6.30
C VAL A 362 -9.36 -14.59 -5.55
N PRO A 363 -10.00 -15.74 -5.78
CA PRO A 363 -11.23 -16.11 -5.10
C PRO A 363 -11.09 -16.16 -3.58
N ASP A 364 -12.07 -15.63 -2.87
CA ASP A 364 -12.21 -15.60 -1.42
C ASP A 364 -11.06 -14.92 -0.64
N ALA A 365 -10.10 -14.30 -1.32
CA ALA A 365 -8.98 -13.60 -0.70
C ALA A 365 -9.41 -12.21 -0.20
N VAL A 366 -8.89 -11.82 0.97
CA VAL A 366 -9.12 -10.49 1.56
C VAL A 366 -8.05 -9.50 1.13
N HIS A 367 -8.19 -8.26 1.61
CA HIS A 367 -7.25 -7.19 1.33
C HIS A 367 -5.83 -7.60 1.68
N ASP A 368 -4.85 -7.24 0.84
CA ASP A 368 -3.41 -7.52 1.04
C ASP A 368 -3.08 -8.96 1.47
N PHE A 369 -3.87 -9.97 1.08
CA PHE A 369 -3.65 -11.36 1.53
C PHE A 369 -2.22 -11.86 1.25
N VAL A 370 -1.58 -11.36 0.19
CA VAL A 370 -0.20 -11.64 -0.22
C VAL A 370 0.83 -11.30 0.88
N ALA A 371 0.51 -10.35 1.77
CA ALA A 371 1.37 -9.97 2.89
C ALA A 371 1.36 -11.00 4.04
N PHE A 372 0.37 -11.89 4.12
CA PHE A 372 0.22 -12.75 5.30
C PHE A 372 0.37 -14.24 4.99
N THR A 373 1.29 -14.89 5.69
CA THR A 373 1.64 -16.31 5.52
C THR A 373 0.53 -17.28 5.92
N PHE A 374 -0.56 -16.84 6.55
CA PHE A 374 -1.72 -17.69 6.82
C PHE A 374 -2.65 -17.84 5.60
N TRP A 375 -2.38 -17.12 4.51
CA TRP A 375 -3.08 -17.20 3.22
C TRP A 375 -2.42 -18.17 2.22
N GLU A 376 -1.65 -19.13 2.70
CA GLU A 376 -1.16 -20.20 1.83
C GLU A 376 -2.30 -21.20 1.49
N PRO A 377 -2.32 -21.76 0.26
CA PRO A 377 -1.31 -21.60 -0.80
C PRO A 377 -1.49 -20.38 -1.70
N GLU A 378 -2.62 -19.66 -1.62
CA GLU A 378 -2.99 -18.59 -2.55
C GLU A 378 -1.92 -17.50 -2.62
N ARG A 379 -1.36 -17.11 -1.47
CA ARG A 379 -0.25 -16.17 -1.37
C ARG A 379 0.95 -16.60 -2.22
N SER A 380 1.46 -17.81 -2.02
CA SER A 380 2.66 -18.28 -2.73
C SER A 380 2.43 -18.47 -4.23
N GLU A 381 1.24 -18.91 -4.62
CA GLU A 381 0.89 -19.07 -6.03
C GLU A 381 0.89 -17.71 -6.75
N VAL A 382 0.29 -16.69 -6.15
CA VAL A 382 0.29 -15.32 -6.67
C VAL A 382 1.70 -14.75 -6.75
N LEU A 383 2.50 -14.91 -5.70
CA LEU A 383 3.89 -14.45 -5.72
C LEU A 383 4.69 -15.09 -6.86
N ARG A 384 4.53 -16.40 -7.11
CA ARG A 384 5.17 -17.06 -8.27
C ARG A 384 4.70 -16.48 -9.59
N ARG A 385 3.39 -16.23 -9.76
CA ARG A 385 2.86 -15.62 -10.99
C ARG A 385 3.42 -14.21 -11.21
N ILE A 386 3.51 -13.40 -10.16
CA ILE A 386 4.12 -12.05 -10.21
C ILE A 386 5.60 -12.14 -10.63
N VAL A 387 6.37 -13.05 -10.03
CA VAL A 387 7.79 -13.18 -10.36
C VAL A 387 7.99 -13.68 -11.79
N ASN A 388 7.22 -14.68 -12.22
CA ASN A 388 7.25 -15.17 -13.60
C ASN A 388 6.90 -14.06 -14.60
N TRP A 389 5.90 -13.23 -14.29
CA TRP A 389 5.54 -12.09 -15.14
C TRP A 389 6.69 -11.09 -15.25
N VAL A 390 7.32 -10.72 -14.13
CA VAL A 390 8.46 -9.79 -14.18
C VAL A 390 9.66 -10.36 -14.93
N GLN A 391 9.94 -11.65 -14.81
CA GLN A 391 11.04 -12.29 -15.55
C GLN A 391 10.75 -12.43 -17.05
N ALA A 392 9.51 -12.20 -17.49
CA ALA A 392 9.09 -12.26 -18.87
C ALA A 392 8.94 -10.88 -19.54
N LEU A 393 9.07 -9.79 -18.78
CA LEU A 393 9.24 -8.42 -19.30
C LEU A 393 10.65 -8.26 -19.87
#